data_AF-A0A6N7AMS5-F1
#
_entry.id   AF-A0A6N7AMS5-F1
#
_cell.length_a   1.000
_cell.length_b   1.000
_cell.length_c   1.000
_cell.angle_alpha   90.00
_cell.angle_beta   90.00
_cell.angle_gamma   90.00
#
_symmetry.space_group_name_H-M   'P 1'
#
loop_
_entity.id
_entity.type
_entity.pdbx_description
1 polymer ?
#
loop_
_entity_poly.entity_id
_entity_poly.type
_entity_poly.pdbx_seq_one_letter_code
_entity_poly.pdbx_strand_id
1 'polypeptide(L)'
;MEPCPICQEPIDYSFNRGLEVSSVSCLRCGNYHITREALANLKTFSVEPRQRANASGWLYDNPSSKITTHNLDQLMSTASTSFHERANKILLAMERRTEYAGEFVPYNKSWISWGWCLNEAELKEILGFLASSQRIISQPVMGRGPAYKIAADGWQKIEDIKKINADSLQAFVAMWFDATMQDIYDTAISEAILAAGYKPHRVDQREHNNKIDDEIIAQIRRSRFVVADFTGHRGGVYFEAGYGKGLGLEVFLDMQKR
;
A
#
# COMPACT_ATOMS: atom_id res chain seq x y z
N MET A 1 -14.88 -29.05 10.04
CA MET A 1 -14.10 -27.81 10.25
C MET A 1 -15.07 -26.66 10.25
N GLU A 2 -14.95 -25.75 11.21
CA GLU A 2 -15.72 -24.50 11.17
C GLU A 2 -15.26 -23.66 9.96
N PRO A 3 -16.18 -23.00 9.24
CA PRO A 3 -15.79 -22.11 8.16
C PRO A 3 -15.13 -20.84 8.72
N CYS A 4 -14.25 -20.23 7.95
CA CYS A 4 -13.64 -18.95 8.28
C CYS A 4 -14.75 -17.91 8.49
N PRO A 5 -14.81 -17.21 9.64
CA PRO A 5 -15.83 -16.20 9.89
C PRO A 5 -15.94 -15.13 8.78
N ILE A 6 -14.81 -14.77 8.18
CA ILE A 6 -14.70 -13.68 7.21
C ILE A 6 -15.02 -14.18 5.80
N CYS A 7 -14.22 -15.12 5.28
CA CYS A 7 -14.33 -15.56 3.88
C CYS A 7 -15.17 -16.82 3.65
N GLN A 8 -15.64 -17.47 4.71
CA GLN A 8 -16.47 -18.68 4.70
C GLN A 8 -15.83 -19.95 4.09
N GLU A 9 -14.56 -19.89 3.67
CA GLU A 9 -13.80 -21.09 3.28
C GLU A 9 -13.41 -21.93 4.51
N PRO A 10 -13.14 -23.23 4.34
CA PRO A 10 -12.61 -24.08 5.41
C PRO A 10 -11.32 -23.48 6.03
N ILE A 11 -11.21 -23.55 7.36
CA ILE A 11 -10.00 -23.16 8.10
C ILE A 11 -9.08 -24.36 8.31
N ASP A 12 -7.78 -24.12 8.31
CA ASP A 12 -6.77 -25.15 8.60
C ASP A 12 -6.73 -25.45 10.11
N TYR A 13 -6.95 -24.42 10.93
CA TYR A 13 -6.90 -24.53 12.39
C TYR A 13 -7.67 -23.39 13.08
N SER A 14 -8.42 -23.72 14.13
CA SER A 14 -8.88 -22.77 15.15
C SER A 14 -8.46 -23.25 16.53
N PHE A 15 -7.87 -22.36 17.32
CA PHE A 15 -7.57 -22.61 18.73
C PHE A 15 -8.31 -21.62 19.62
N ASN A 16 -9.03 -22.17 20.58
CA ASN A 16 -9.76 -21.42 21.57
C ASN A 16 -8.98 -21.49 22.89
N ARG A 17 -8.23 -20.44 23.24
CA ARG A 17 -7.54 -20.33 24.54
C ARG A 17 -8.51 -19.95 25.67
N GLY A 18 -9.66 -20.61 25.70
CA GLY A 18 -10.48 -20.69 26.90
C GLY A 18 -10.96 -19.39 27.56
N LEU A 19 -11.05 -18.22 26.90
CA LEU A 19 -11.93 -17.07 27.22
C LEU A 19 -11.62 -15.89 26.25
N GLU A 20 -12.66 -15.28 25.68
CA GLU A 20 -12.69 -14.03 24.89
C GLU A 20 -12.13 -13.97 23.44
N VAL A 21 -11.02 -14.63 23.09
CA VAL A 21 -10.40 -14.46 21.74
C VAL A 21 -10.09 -15.78 21.05
N SER A 22 -10.54 -15.93 19.81
CA SER A 22 -10.26 -17.08 18.94
C SER A 22 -9.16 -16.76 17.95
N SER A 23 -8.20 -17.68 17.78
CA SER A 23 -7.18 -17.58 16.73
C SER A 23 -7.63 -18.37 15.51
N VAL A 24 -7.58 -17.75 14.32
CA VAL A 24 -8.03 -18.31 13.06
C VAL A 24 -6.85 -18.41 12.09
N SER A 25 -6.60 -19.61 11.57
CA SER A 25 -5.69 -19.84 10.44
C SER A 25 -6.50 -20.24 9.21
N CYS A 26 -6.50 -19.38 8.20
CA CYS A 26 -7.23 -19.60 6.95
C CYS A 26 -6.31 -19.40 5.75
N LEU A 27 -6.28 -20.37 4.83
CA LEU A 27 -5.50 -20.27 3.59
C LEU A 27 -5.86 -19.02 2.75
N ARG A 28 -7.11 -18.55 2.86
CA ARG A 28 -7.59 -17.32 2.20
C ARG A 28 -7.29 -16.09 3.07
N CYS A 29 -7.84 -15.94 4.26
CA CYS A 29 -7.68 -14.70 5.05
C CYS A 29 -6.30 -14.53 5.72
N GLY A 30 -5.45 -15.56 5.73
CA GLY A 30 -4.25 -15.58 6.55
C GLY A 30 -4.55 -15.87 8.02
N ASN A 31 -3.59 -15.51 8.87
CA ASN A 31 -3.66 -15.71 10.32
C ASN A 31 -4.17 -14.44 11.00
N TYR A 32 -5.20 -14.55 11.84
CA TYR A 32 -5.75 -13.42 12.60
C TYR A 32 -6.40 -13.87 13.91
N HIS A 33 -6.75 -12.90 14.75
CA HIS A 33 -7.47 -13.12 16.01
C HIS A 33 -8.83 -12.42 15.96
N ILE A 34 -9.88 -13.02 16.52
CA ILE A 34 -11.22 -12.41 16.59
C ILE A 34 -11.81 -12.58 17.99
N THR A 35 -12.37 -11.52 18.57
CA THR A 35 -13.07 -11.62 19.86
C THR A 35 -14.40 -12.35 19.70
N ARG A 36 -14.87 -13.01 20.77
CA ARG A 36 -16.16 -13.70 20.79
C ARG A 36 -17.32 -12.77 20.44
N GLU A 37 -17.28 -11.54 20.95
CA GLU A 37 -18.28 -10.50 20.69
C GLU A 37 -18.27 -10.06 19.23
N ALA A 38 -17.08 -9.82 18.65
CA ALA A 38 -16.96 -9.47 17.23
C ALA A 38 -17.46 -10.61 16.33
N LEU A 39 -17.17 -11.86 16.69
CA LEU A 39 -17.69 -13.03 15.99
C LEU A 39 -19.22 -13.14 16.07
N ALA A 40 -19.81 -12.82 17.22
CA ALA A 40 -21.26 -12.79 17.38
C ALA A 40 -21.89 -11.66 16.53
N ASN A 41 -21.29 -10.46 16.58
CA ASN A 41 -21.73 -9.33 15.75
C ASN A 41 -21.61 -9.65 14.26
N LEU A 42 -20.52 -10.27 13.80
CA LEU A 42 -20.35 -10.62 12.38
C LEU A 42 -21.50 -11.48 11.83
N LYS A 43 -22.15 -12.29 12.68
CA LYS A 43 -23.33 -13.09 12.27
C LYS A 43 -24.58 -12.25 12.02
N THR A 44 -24.67 -11.04 12.56
CA THR A 44 -25.80 -10.14 12.36
C THR A 44 -25.62 -9.21 11.15
N PHE A 45 -24.41 -9.11 10.58
CA PHE A 45 -24.19 -8.32 9.37
C PHE A 45 -24.80 -9.01 8.14
N SER A 46 -25.55 -8.23 7.35
CA SER A 46 -25.76 -8.55 5.94
C SER A 46 -24.50 -8.17 5.16
N VAL A 47 -23.59 -9.14 5.00
CA VAL A 47 -22.30 -8.89 4.33
C VAL A 47 -22.37 -9.30 2.86
N GLU A 48 -22.18 -8.32 1.97
CA GLU A 48 -22.07 -8.56 0.54
C GLU A 48 -20.79 -9.36 0.19
N PRO A 49 -20.82 -10.20 -0.85
CA PRO A 49 -19.65 -11.00 -1.28
C PRO A 49 -18.37 -10.16 -1.48
N ARG A 50 -18.49 -8.94 -2.02
CA ARG A 50 -17.34 -8.04 -2.22
C ARG A 50 -16.76 -7.54 -0.90
N GLN A 51 -17.60 -7.22 0.09
CA GLN A 51 -17.12 -6.80 1.42
C GLN A 51 -16.30 -7.92 2.08
N ARG A 52 -16.75 -9.19 1.96
CA ARG A 52 -15.99 -10.35 2.44
C ARG A 52 -14.64 -10.47 1.75
N ALA A 53 -14.61 -10.29 0.43
CA ALA A 53 -13.38 -10.37 -0.35
C ALA A 53 -12.38 -9.28 0.06
N ASN A 54 -12.85 -8.04 0.24
CA ASN A 54 -12.00 -6.93 0.68
C ASN A 54 -11.47 -7.15 2.09
N ALA A 55 -12.33 -7.56 3.04
CA ALA A 55 -11.92 -7.89 4.40
C ALA A 55 -10.90 -9.04 4.42
N SER A 56 -11.11 -10.06 3.59
CA SER A 56 -10.19 -11.19 3.46
C SER A 56 -8.82 -10.77 2.93
N GLY A 57 -8.78 -9.93 1.89
CA GLY A 57 -7.55 -9.37 1.35
C GLY A 57 -6.83 -8.46 2.35
N TRP A 58 -7.58 -7.63 3.08
CA TRP A 58 -7.02 -6.76 4.11
C TRP A 58 -6.36 -7.56 5.25
N LEU A 59 -7.03 -8.61 5.74
CA LEU A 59 -6.45 -9.49 6.77
C LEU A 59 -5.21 -10.21 6.28
N TYR A 60 -5.17 -10.59 5.00
CA TYR A 60 -3.99 -11.20 4.40
C TYR A 60 -2.80 -10.25 4.37
N ASP A 61 -3.03 -8.98 4.03
CA ASP A 61 -2.01 -7.94 4.02
C ASP A 61 -1.61 -7.49 5.45
N ASN A 62 -2.43 -7.79 6.47
CA ASN A 62 -2.23 -7.41 7.87
C ASN A 62 -2.26 -8.64 8.79
N PRO A 63 -1.26 -9.54 8.71
CA PRO A 63 -1.25 -10.78 9.48
C PRO A 63 -1.24 -10.51 11.00
N SER A 64 -1.82 -11.43 11.76
CA SER A 64 -1.95 -11.37 13.22
C SER A 64 -2.82 -10.21 13.74
N SER A 65 -3.61 -9.57 12.86
CA SER A 65 -4.58 -8.54 13.25
C SER A 65 -5.60 -9.07 14.26
N LYS A 66 -5.97 -8.24 15.24
CA LYS A 66 -7.02 -8.53 16.21
C LYS A 66 -8.31 -7.82 15.82
N ILE A 67 -9.33 -8.60 15.45
CA ILE A 67 -10.67 -8.13 15.14
C ILE A 67 -11.47 -8.05 16.44
N THR A 68 -11.97 -6.85 16.74
CA THR A 68 -12.82 -6.53 17.89
C THR A 68 -14.11 -5.89 17.39
N THR A 69 -15.07 -5.67 18.28
CA THR A 69 -16.30 -4.93 17.94
C THR A 69 -16.03 -3.50 17.46
N HIS A 70 -14.89 -2.91 17.83
CA HIS A 70 -14.56 -1.51 17.54
C HIS A 70 -14.02 -1.32 16.11
N ASN A 71 -13.34 -2.33 15.56
CA ASN A 71 -12.76 -2.26 14.21
C ASN A 71 -13.49 -3.13 13.18
N LEU A 72 -14.53 -3.87 13.60
CA LEU A 72 -15.30 -4.73 12.71
C LEU A 72 -15.96 -3.93 11.58
N ASP A 73 -16.63 -2.82 11.91
CA ASP A 73 -17.26 -1.95 10.91
C ASP A 73 -16.26 -1.40 9.90
N GLN A 74 -15.09 -0.98 10.38
CA GLN A 74 -14.00 -0.52 9.52
C GLN A 74 -13.49 -1.62 8.59
N LEU A 75 -13.30 -2.84 9.11
CA LEU A 75 -12.89 -3.99 8.31
C LEU A 75 -13.94 -4.31 7.23
N MET A 76 -15.22 -4.30 7.58
CA MET A 76 -16.32 -4.60 6.65
C MET A 76 -16.60 -3.48 5.64
N SER A 77 -16.14 -2.26 5.92
CA SER A 77 -16.20 -1.10 5.02
C SER A 77 -14.91 -0.88 4.23
N THR A 78 -13.98 -1.84 4.26
CA THR A 78 -12.75 -1.79 3.45
C THR A 78 -13.07 -1.54 1.98
N ALA A 79 -12.47 -0.48 1.42
CA ALA A 79 -12.70 -0.05 0.05
C ALA A 79 -12.35 -1.14 -0.97
N SER A 80 -13.16 -1.22 -2.02
CA SER A 80 -12.85 -2.08 -3.15
C SER A 80 -11.73 -1.46 -3.97
N THR A 81 -10.75 -2.27 -4.34
CA THR A 81 -9.67 -1.87 -5.24
C THR A 81 -10.12 -1.91 -6.70
N SER A 82 -9.47 -1.14 -7.56
CA SER A 82 -9.68 -1.22 -9.00
C SER A 82 -9.11 -2.53 -9.58
N PHE A 83 -9.48 -2.87 -10.82
CA PHE A 83 -8.94 -4.04 -11.51
C PHE A 83 -7.41 -4.02 -11.59
N HIS A 84 -6.82 -2.88 -11.96
CA HIS A 84 -5.37 -2.74 -12.07
C HIS A 84 -4.67 -2.78 -10.71
N GLU A 85 -5.28 -2.22 -9.66
CA GLU A 85 -4.76 -2.35 -8.30
C GLU A 85 -4.73 -3.80 -7.83
N ARG A 86 -5.78 -4.59 -8.12
CA ARG A 86 -5.79 -6.03 -7.83
C ARG A 86 -4.68 -6.78 -8.57
N ALA A 87 -4.46 -6.46 -9.84
CA ALA A 87 -3.35 -7.01 -10.63
C ALA A 87 -1.98 -6.65 -10.04
N ASN A 88 -1.80 -5.39 -9.63
CA ASN A 88 -0.58 -4.91 -8.96
C ASN A 88 -0.33 -5.64 -7.64
N LYS A 89 -1.39 -5.87 -6.84
CA LYS A 89 -1.28 -6.62 -5.58
C LYS A 89 -0.81 -8.06 -5.80
N ILE A 90 -1.26 -8.74 -6.85
CA ILE A 90 -0.77 -10.07 -7.21
C ILE A 90 0.73 -10.02 -7.53
N LEU A 91 1.17 -9.09 -8.36
CA LEU A 91 2.59 -8.94 -8.71
C LEU A 91 3.46 -8.70 -7.46
N LEU A 92 3.04 -7.78 -6.59
CA LEU A 92 3.73 -7.52 -5.32
C LEU A 92 3.73 -8.74 -4.38
N ALA A 93 2.65 -9.53 -4.37
CA ALA A 93 2.57 -10.74 -3.55
C ALA A 93 3.46 -11.87 -4.08
N MET A 94 3.60 -11.98 -5.41
CA MET A 94 4.55 -12.89 -6.04
C MET A 94 5.99 -12.47 -5.73
N GLU A 95 6.30 -11.18 -5.81
CA GLU A 95 7.62 -10.63 -5.51
C GLU A 95 8.07 -10.96 -4.08
N ARG A 96 7.16 -10.85 -3.10
CA ARG A 96 7.45 -11.20 -1.69
C ARG A 96 7.71 -12.68 -1.45
N ARG A 97 7.39 -13.56 -2.41
CA ARG A 97 7.44 -15.03 -2.27
C ARG A 97 8.45 -15.69 -3.17
N THR A 98 9.04 -14.93 -4.09
CA THR A 98 10.13 -15.42 -4.92
C THR A 98 11.46 -15.10 -4.24
N GLU A 99 12.35 -16.09 -4.19
CA GLU A 99 13.71 -15.95 -3.65
C GLU A 99 14.65 -15.33 -4.69
N TYR A 100 14.41 -15.57 -5.98
CA TYR A 100 15.21 -15.04 -7.08
C TYR A 100 14.38 -14.80 -8.34
N ALA A 101 14.80 -13.84 -9.16
CA ALA A 101 14.14 -13.53 -10.41
C ALA A 101 14.08 -14.76 -11.34
N GLY A 102 12.87 -15.17 -11.69
CA GLY A 102 12.61 -16.29 -12.59
C GLY A 102 12.10 -17.55 -11.91
N GLU A 103 12.03 -17.59 -10.58
CA GLU A 103 11.40 -18.69 -9.86
C GLU A 103 9.89 -18.76 -10.15
N PHE A 104 9.38 -19.99 -10.25
CA PHE A 104 7.96 -20.25 -10.42
C PHE A 104 7.27 -20.43 -9.07
N VAL A 105 6.28 -19.59 -8.80
CA VAL A 105 5.42 -19.67 -7.62
C VAL A 105 4.23 -20.59 -7.94
N PRO A 106 4.04 -21.70 -7.22
CA PRO A 106 2.90 -22.59 -7.43
C PRO A 106 1.57 -21.91 -7.09
N TYR A 107 0.56 -22.12 -7.94
CA TYR A 107 -0.80 -21.68 -7.64
C TYR A 107 -1.36 -22.37 -6.39
N ASN A 108 -2.06 -21.60 -5.55
CA ASN A 108 -2.89 -22.11 -4.47
C ASN A 108 -4.04 -21.14 -4.18
N LYS A 109 -5.01 -21.52 -3.32
CA LYS A 109 -6.19 -20.68 -3.03
C LYS A 109 -5.85 -19.30 -2.43
N SER A 110 -4.69 -19.11 -1.81
CA SER A 110 -4.31 -17.82 -1.21
C SER A 110 -4.12 -16.71 -2.25
N TRP A 111 -3.92 -17.06 -3.53
CA TRP A 111 -3.83 -16.11 -4.63
C TRP A 111 -5.09 -15.24 -4.79
N ILE A 112 -6.25 -15.79 -4.42
CA ILE A 112 -7.51 -15.03 -4.38
C ILE A 112 -7.36 -13.85 -3.43
N SER A 113 -6.72 -14.05 -2.27
CA SER A 113 -6.49 -12.98 -1.30
C SER A 113 -5.35 -12.06 -1.67
N TRP A 114 -4.31 -12.56 -2.37
CA TRP A 114 -3.23 -11.71 -2.87
C TRP A 114 -3.77 -10.60 -3.75
N GLY A 115 -4.68 -10.96 -4.66
CA GLY A 115 -5.33 -10.00 -5.55
C GLY A 115 -6.60 -9.36 -5.00
N TRP A 116 -7.00 -9.62 -3.74
CA TRP A 116 -8.28 -9.15 -3.18
C TRP A 116 -9.48 -9.51 -4.09
N CYS A 117 -9.41 -10.70 -4.68
CA CYS A 117 -10.36 -11.21 -5.64
C CYS A 117 -11.63 -11.72 -4.94
N LEU A 118 -12.76 -11.50 -5.58
CA LEU A 118 -14.07 -11.96 -5.15
C LEU A 118 -14.12 -13.48 -5.12
N ASN A 119 -13.63 -14.10 -6.20
CA ASN A 119 -13.69 -15.53 -6.45
C ASN A 119 -12.58 -15.95 -7.43
N GLU A 120 -12.54 -17.25 -7.74
CA GLU A 120 -11.55 -17.83 -8.65
C GLU A 120 -11.71 -17.34 -10.10
N ALA A 121 -12.92 -17.00 -10.54
CA ALA A 121 -13.15 -16.47 -11.88
C ALA A 121 -12.52 -15.09 -12.06
N GLU A 122 -12.70 -14.17 -11.09
CA GLU A 122 -12.04 -12.86 -11.12
C GLU A 122 -10.52 -12.99 -11.07
N LEU A 123 -9.99 -13.93 -10.28
CA LEU A 123 -8.56 -14.20 -10.25
C LEU A 123 -8.04 -14.69 -11.62
N LYS A 124 -8.76 -15.61 -12.27
CA LYS A 124 -8.40 -16.10 -13.61
C LYS A 124 -8.35 -14.97 -14.64
N GLU A 125 -9.31 -14.06 -14.62
CA GLU A 125 -9.32 -12.88 -15.51
C GLU A 125 -8.10 -11.98 -15.26
N ILE A 126 -7.76 -11.71 -14.01
CA ILE A 126 -6.58 -10.90 -13.67
C ILE A 126 -5.28 -11.61 -14.08
N LEU A 127 -5.16 -12.92 -13.86
CA LEU A 127 -4.01 -13.69 -14.30
C LEU A 127 -3.91 -13.73 -15.84
N GLY A 128 -5.03 -13.82 -16.54
CA GLY A 128 -5.10 -13.71 -18.00
C GLY A 128 -4.64 -12.33 -18.49
N PHE A 129 -5.04 -11.26 -17.81
CA PHE A 129 -4.55 -9.91 -18.08
C PHE A 129 -3.04 -9.79 -17.84
N LEU A 130 -2.53 -10.28 -16.72
CA LEU A 130 -1.10 -10.25 -16.42
C LEU A 130 -0.28 -11.07 -17.43
N ALA A 131 -0.80 -12.21 -17.89
CA ALA A 131 -0.12 -13.04 -18.90
C ALA A 131 -0.16 -12.39 -20.30
N SER A 132 -1.32 -11.88 -20.74
CA SER A 132 -1.44 -11.21 -22.04
C SER A 132 -0.65 -9.92 -22.13
N SER A 133 -0.48 -9.20 -21.01
CA SER A 133 0.41 -8.04 -20.89
C SER A 133 1.88 -8.39 -20.63
N GLN A 134 2.29 -9.66 -20.82
CA GLN A 134 3.68 -10.14 -20.67
C GLN A 134 4.30 -9.90 -19.28
N ARG A 135 3.47 -9.73 -18.23
CA ARG A 135 3.95 -9.48 -16.86
C ARG A 135 4.20 -10.75 -16.06
N ILE A 136 3.51 -11.83 -16.40
CA ILE A 136 3.74 -13.16 -15.82
C ILE A 136 3.82 -14.21 -16.92
N ILE A 137 4.53 -15.30 -16.64
CA ILE A 137 4.57 -16.49 -17.49
C ILE A 137 4.01 -17.66 -16.69
N SER A 138 3.05 -18.39 -17.27
CA SER A 138 2.50 -19.61 -16.69
C SER A 138 3.29 -20.84 -17.18
N GLN A 139 3.43 -21.82 -16.29
CA GLN A 139 3.95 -23.14 -16.61
C GLN A 139 3.00 -24.20 -16.07
N PRO A 140 2.52 -25.13 -16.91
CA PRO A 140 1.73 -26.26 -16.43
C PRO A 140 2.62 -27.17 -15.57
N VAL A 141 2.09 -27.63 -14.44
CA VAL A 141 2.77 -28.60 -13.57
C VAL A 141 1.94 -29.89 -13.55
N MET A 142 2.55 -31.01 -13.95
CA MET A 142 1.85 -32.30 -13.97
C MET A 142 1.29 -32.65 -12.59
N GLY A 143 0.00 -33.02 -12.55
CA GLY A 143 -0.67 -33.43 -11.31
C GLY A 143 -0.94 -32.30 -10.31
N ARG A 144 -0.73 -31.03 -10.68
CA ARG A 144 -1.01 -29.85 -9.83
C ARG A 144 -1.61 -28.70 -10.64
N GLY A 145 -2.00 -27.62 -9.95
CA GLY A 145 -2.33 -26.34 -10.60
C GLY A 145 -1.10 -25.74 -11.30
N PRO A 146 -1.30 -24.78 -12.22
CA PRO A 146 -0.20 -24.09 -12.91
C PRO A 146 0.70 -23.37 -11.90
N ALA A 147 1.97 -23.19 -12.24
CA ALA A 147 2.86 -22.27 -11.54
C ALA A 147 3.09 -21.04 -12.40
N TYR A 148 3.42 -19.91 -11.78
CA TYR A 148 3.70 -18.68 -12.52
C TYR A 148 4.98 -18.03 -12.03
N LYS A 149 5.74 -17.44 -12.95
CA LYS A 149 6.86 -16.56 -12.62
C LYS A 149 6.61 -15.14 -13.08
N ILE A 150 7.27 -14.19 -12.43
CA ILE A 150 7.29 -12.79 -12.86
C ILE A 150 8.18 -12.67 -14.10
N ALA A 151 7.65 -12.08 -15.17
CA ALA A 151 8.38 -11.81 -16.40
C ALA A 151 9.02 -10.40 -16.38
N ALA A 152 9.80 -10.05 -17.41
CA ALA A 152 10.53 -8.78 -17.47
C ALA A 152 9.63 -7.56 -17.24
N ASP A 153 8.51 -7.46 -17.98
CA ASP A 153 7.55 -6.34 -17.83
C ASP A 153 6.83 -6.37 -16.48
N GLY A 154 6.75 -7.54 -15.83
CA GLY A 154 6.25 -7.71 -14.48
C GLY A 154 7.17 -7.07 -13.45
N TRP A 155 8.48 -7.30 -13.58
CA TRP A 155 9.51 -6.69 -12.73
C TRP A 155 9.53 -5.17 -12.90
N GLN A 156 9.54 -4.68 -14.14
CA GLN A 156 9.45 -3.24 -14.41
C GLN A 156 8.19 -2.63 -13.77
N LYS A 157 7.04 -3.30 -13.92
CA LYS A 157 5.79 -2.81 -13.31
C LYS A 157 5.86 -2.81 -11.79
N ILE A 158 6.49 -3.78 -11.15
CA ILE A 158 6.68 -3.83 -9.70
C ILE A 158 7.51 -2.63 -9.23
N GLU A 159 8.61 -2.33 -9.91
CA GLU A 159 9.43 -1.15 -9.63
C GLU A 159 8.61 0.14 -9.78
N ASP A 160 7.79 0.24 -10.82
CA ASP A 160 6.89 1.39 -11.00
C ASP A 160 5.81 1.49 -9.92
N ILE A 161 5.25 0.37 -9.44
CA ILE A 161 4.29 0.37 -8.33
C ILE A 161 4.95 0.87 -7.04
N LYS A 162 6.22 0.51 -6.81
CA LYS A 162 6.97 0.90 -5.62
C LYS A 162 7.49 2.34 -5.67
N LYS A 163 7.45 2.99 -6.83
CA LYS A 163 7.72 4.43 -6.94
C LYS A 163 6.61 5.21 -6.24
N ILE A 164 6.90 5.73 -5.06
CA ILE A 164 5.96 6.56 -4.29
C ILE A 164 5.62 7.80 -5.11
N ASN A 165 4.32 8.07 -5.28
CA ASN A 165 3.78 9.21 -6.02
C ASN A 165 4.33 9.34 -7.46
N ALA A 166 4.49 8.23 -8.18
CA ALA A 166 5.10 8.20 -9.53
C ALA A 166 4.49 9.20 -10.53
N ASP A 167 3.17 9.40 -10.48
CA ASP A 167 2.45 10.31 -11.37
C ASP A 167 2.38 11.75 -10.85
N SER A 168 2.91 12.00 -9.64
CA SER A 168 2.96 13.35 -9.10
C SER A 168 4.04 14.14 -9.81
N LEU A 169 3.66 15.30 -10.35
CA LEU A 169 4.62 16.30 -10.81
C LEU A 169 5.08 17.21 -9.67
N GLN A 170 4.51 17.09 -8.47
CA GLN A 170 4.81 18.03 -7.39
C GLN A 170 6.14 17.69 -6.70
N ALA A 171 6.98 18.70 -6.48
CA ALA A 171 8.13 18.65 -5.60
C ALA A 171 7.87 19.54 -4.39
N PHE A 172 7.87 18.96 -3.18
CA PHE A 172 7.68 19.74 -1.96
C PHE A 172 8.96 20.50 -1.63
N VAL A 173 8.89 21.80 -1.39
CA VAL A 173 10.04 22.62 -1.00
C VAL A 173 9.89 23.02 0.47
N ALA A 174 10.71 22.41 1.30
CA ALA A 174 10.87 22.67 2.72
C ALA A 174 12.01 23.68 2.91
N MET A 175 11.70 24.96 3.14
CA MET A 175 12.72 25.99 3.30
C MET A 175 12.25 27.13 4.19
N TRP A 176 13.18 27.97 4.64
CA TRP A 176 12.83 29.13 5.45
C TRP A 176 12.11 30.21 4.62
N PHE A 177 10.95 30.67 5.13
CA PHE A 177 10.08 31.68 4.49
C PHE A 177 10.55 33.13 4.63
N ASP A 178 11.79 33.37 5.04
CA ASP A 178 12.30 34.73 5.17
C ASP A 178 12.47 35.38 3.80
N ALA A 179 12.19 36.68 3.71
CA ALA A 179 12.31 37.43 2.46
C ALA A 179 13.72 37.33 1.85
N THR A 180 14.75 37.13 2.68
CA THR A 180 16.14 36.91 2.23
C THR A 180 16.32 35.62 1.41
N MET A 181 15.42 34.64 1.58
CA MET A 181 15.46 33.36 0.89
C MET A 181 14.59 33.33 -0.36
N GLN A 182 13.81 34.38 -0.63
CA GLN A 182 12.88 34.42 -1.75
C GLN A 182 13.61 34.36 -3.10
N ASP A 183 14.70 35.12 -3.24
CA ASP A 183 15.50 35.13 -4.47
C ASP A 183 16.11 33.76 -4.77
N ILE A 184 16.61 33.06 -3.74
CA ILE A 184 17.16 31.70 -3.85
C ILE A 184 16.07 30.70 -4.26
N TYR A 185 14.87 30.83 -3.68
CA TYR A 185 13.74 30.01 -4.07
C TYR A 185 13.39 30.22 -5.54
N ASP A 186 13.15 31.47 -5.94
CA ASP A 186 12.63 31.79 -7.27
C ASP A 186 13.66 31.49 -8.37
N THR A 187 14.93 31.84 -8.17
CA THR A 187 15.95 31.78 -9.23
C THR A 187 16.74 30.47 -9.29
N ALA A 188 16.83 29.73 -8.18
CA ALA A 188 17.62 28.50 -8.11
C ALA A 188 16.73 27.28 -7.87
N ILE A 189 16.04 27.21 -6.73
CA ILE A 189 15.32 25.99 -6.33
C ILE A 189 14.12 25.73 -7.26
N SER A 190 13.29 26.73 -7.47
CA SER A 190 12.09 26.67 -8.31
C SER A 190 12.45 26.36 -9.77
N GLU A 191 13.41 27.11 -10.33
CA GLU A 191 13.89 26.90 -11.71
C GLU A 191 14.52 25.52 -11.91
N ALA A 192 15.32 25.02 -10.97
CA ALA A 192 15.90 23.67 -11.06
C ALA A 192 14.81 22.58 -11.08
N ILE A 193 13.77 22.74 -10.25
CA ILE A 193 12.62 21.81 -10.21
C ILE A 193 11.83 21.86 -11.53
N LEU A 194 11.57 23.06 -12.05
CA LEU A 194 10.88 23.26 -13.33
C LEU A 194 11.66 22.68 -14.51
N ALA A 195 12.98 22.92 -14.56
CA ALA A 195 13.87 22.39 -15.58
C ALA A 195 13.93 20.85 -15.57
N ALA A 196 13.75 20.23 -14.39
CA ALA A 196 13.64 18.78 -14.24
C ALA A 196 12.25 18.22 -14.64
N GLY A 197 11.29 19.07 -15.03
CA GLY A 197 9.95 18.68 -15.46
C GLY A 197 8.92 18.55 -14.34
N TYR A 198 9.21 19.09 -13.15
CA TYR A 198 8.34 19.03 -11.98
C TYR A 198 7.79 20.41 -11.62
N LYS A 199 6.84 20.47 -10.69
CA LYS A 199 6.18 21.68 -10.20
C LYS A 199 6.59 21.92 -8.74
N PRO A 200 7.33 23.00 -8.44
CA PRO A 200 7.68 23.32 -7.07
C PRO A 200 6.44 23.71 -6.28
N HIS A 201 6.33 23.19 -5.06
CA HIS A 201 5.27 23.54 -4.12
C HIS A 201 5.87 23.87 -2.77
N ARG A 202 5.75 25.14 -2.38
CA ARG A 202 6.12 25.68 -1.06
C ARG A 202 4.83 26.10 -0.37
N VAL A 203 4.63 25.73 0.89
CA VAL A 203 3.35 25.90 1.64
C VAL A 203 3.07 27.35 2.07
N ASP A 204 3.80 28.31 1.50
CA ASP A 204 3.85 29.69 1.97
C ASP A 204 2.66 30.56 1.52
N GLN A 205 1.46 29.98 1.46
CA GLN A 205 0.24 30.64 0.99
C GLN A 205 -0.94 30.44 1.94
N ARG A 206 -0.84 30.98 3.17
CA ARG A 206 -1.89 31.71 3.93
C ARG A 206 -1.60 31.71 5.44
N GLU A 207 -1.67 32.89 6.06
CA GLU A 207 -1.73 33.04 7.52
C GLU A 207 -2.99 32.36 8.06
N HIS A 208 -2.92 31.19 8.73
CA HIS A 208 -3.88 30.80 9.77
C HIS A 208 -3.31 29.75 10.73
N ASN A 209 -3.30 30.15 12.00
CA ASN A 209 -2.43 29.67 13.08
C ASN A 209 -2.69 28.26 13.67
N ASN A 210 -3.44 27.36 13.03
CA ASN A 210 -3.78 26.07 13.67
C ASN A 210 -3.97 24.85 12.73
N LYS A 211 -3.74 24.95 11.41
CA LYS A 211 -3.98 23.84 10.45
C LYS A 211 -2.87 23.63 9.39
N ILE A 212 -1.75 24.34 9.53
CA ILE A 212 -0.67 24.33 8.54
C ILE A 212 0.03 22.96 8.52
N ASP A 213 0.16 22.29 9.67
CA ASP A 213 0.86 21.01 9.79
C ASP A 213 0.18 19.88 8.99
N ASP A 214 -1.15 19.80 9.04
CA ASP A 214 -1.93 18.83 8.27
C ASP A 214 -1.78 19.06 6.75
N GLU A 215 -1.72 20.33 6.34
CA GLU A 215 -1.49 20.71 4.95
C GLU A 215 -0.07 20.37 4.51
N ILE A 216 0.95 20.70 5.30
CA ILE A 216 2.35 20.31 5.06
C ILE A 216 2.44 18.79 4.89
N ILE A 217 1.89 18.02 5.82
CA ILE A 217 1.86 16.55 5.76
C ILE A 217 1.16 16.06 4.49
N ALA A 218 -0.02 16.62 4.18
CA ALA A 218 -0.77 16.25 2.98
C ALA A 218 0.00 16.56 1.69
N GLN A 219 0.70 17.70 1.63
CA GLN A 219 1.48 18.12 0.48
C GLN A 219 2.75 17.29 0.33
N ILE A 220 3.46 16.97 1.41
CA ILE A 220 4.58 16.02 1.37
C ILE A 220 4.10 14.67 0.86
N ARG A 221 2.99 14.14 1.40
CA ARG A 221 2.39 12.87 0.96
C ARG A 221 1.97 12.84 -0.50
N ARG A 222 1.67 13.99 -1.12
CA ARG A 222 1.32 14.11 -2.54
C ARG A 222 2.53 14.32 -3.45
N SER A 223 3.68 14.65 -2.88
CA SER A 223 4.85 15.05 -3.66
C SER A 223 5.66 13.85 -4.13
N ARG A 224 6.26 13.98 -5.32
CA ARG A 224 7.17 12.98 -5.89
C ARG A 224 8.46 12.86 -5.09
N PHE A 225 8.97 14.00 -4.65
CA PHE A 225 10.18 14.14 -3.83
C PHE A 225 10.09 15.43 -3.02
N VAL A 226 11.00 15.56 -2.05
CA VAL A 226 11.17 16.74 -1.22
C VAL A 226 12.52 17.40 -1.52
N VAL A 227 12.56 18.72 -1.55
CA VAL A 227 13.78 19.53 -1.51
C VAL A 227 13.78 20.27 -0.18
N ALA A 228 14.81 20.08 0.63
CA ALA A 228 14.92 20.66 1.95
C ALA A 228 16.16 21.56 2.05
N ASP A 229 15.95 22.86 2.27
CA ASP A 229 17.01 23.83 2.55
C ASP A 229 17.14 24.06 4.06
N PHE A 230 18.30 23.70 4.60
CA PHE A 230 18.58 23.81 6.03
C PHE A 230 19.21 25.15 6.45
N THR A 231 19.21 26.16 5.57
CA THR A 231 19.78 27.47 5.88
C THR A 231 19.04 28.09 7.08
N GLY A 232 19.79 28.51 8.09
CA GLY A 232 19.21 29.07 9.32
C GLY A 232 18.71 28.04 10.35
N HIS A 233 18.96 26.74 10.16
CA HIS A 233 18.72 25.65 11.13
C HIS A 233 17.28 25.61 11.70
N ARG A 234 16.27 25.55 10.82
CA ARG A 234 14.85 25.57 11.21
C ARG A 234 14.34 24.18 11.57
N GLY A 235 13.83 24.01 12.79
CA GLY A 235 13.28 22.74 13.27
C GLY A 235 12.17 22.14 12.39
N GLY A 236 11.30 22.99 11.83
CA GLY A 236 10.25 22.56 10.89
C GLY A 236 10.80 21.87 9.64
N VAL A 237 11.84 22.42 9.03
CA VAL A 237 12.46 21.83 7.82
C VAL A 237 13.06 20.46 8.12
N TYR A 238 13.69 20.27 9.29
CA TYR A 238 14.20 18.96 9.70
C TYR A 238 13.06 17.94 9.89
N PHE A 239 11.93 18.37 10.45
CA PHE A 239 10.74 17.51 10.57
C PHE A 239 10.19 17.13 9.20
N GLU A 240 10.01 18.09 8.29
CA GLU A 240 9.48 17.87 6.94
C GLU A 240 10.37 16.94 6.10
N ALA A 241 11.69 17.17 6.12
CA ALA A 241 12.67 16.32 5.47
C ALA A 241 12.67 14.89 6.05
N GLY A 242 12.63 14.78 7.38
CA GLY A 242 12.55 13.51 8.08
C GLY A 242 11.26 12.76 7.79
N TYR A 243 10.13 13.47 7.74
CA TYR A 243 8.83 12.91 7.40
C TYR A 243 8.79 12.40 5.95
N GLY A 244 9.32 13.18 5.01
CA GLY A 244 9.49 12.76 3.61
C GLY A 244 10.33 11.49 3.47
N LYS A 245 11.49 11.42 4.13
CA LYS A 245 12.31 10.20 4.19
C LYS A 245 11.55 9.03 4.83
N GLY A 246 10.81 9.27 5.91
CA GLY A 246 9.99 8.25 6.59
C GLY A 246 8.85 7.68 5.72
N LEU A 247 8.35 8.47 4.78
CA LEU A 247 7.40 8.01 3.76
C LEU A 247 8.05 7.25 2.60
N GLY A 248 9.38 7.24 2.52
CA GLY A 248 10.15 6.65 1.42
C GLY A 248 10.31 7.57 0.21
N LEU A 249 10.00 8.87 0.35
CA LEU A 249 10.25 9.86 -0.71
C LEU A 249 11.75 10.13 -0.82
N GLU A 250 12.21 10.44 -2.03
CA GLU A 250 13.54 11.00 -2.20
C GLU A 250 13.58 12.41 -1.62
N VAL A 251 14.67 12.75 -0.92
CA VAL A 251 14.82 14.06 -0.27
C VAL A 251 16.18 14.63 -0.61
N PHE A 252 16.19 15.69 -1.40
CA PHE A 252 17.38 16.46 -1.76
C PHE A 252 17.64 17.50 -0.69
N LEU A 253 18.89 17.60 -0.24
CA LEU A 253 19.29 18.49 0.85
C LEU A 253 20.15 19.62 0.28
N ASP A 254 19.81 20.85 0.65
CA ASP A 254 20.61 22.04 0.37
C ASP A 254 20.91 22.79 1.67
N MET A 255 22.01 23.52 1.68
CA MET A 255 22.39 24.42 2.77
C MET A 255 23.42 25.43 2.27
N GLN A 256 23.17 26.71 2.50
CA GLN A 256 24.16 27.74 2.25
C GLN A 256 25.31 27.68 3.26
N LYS A 257 26.53 27.56 2.74
CA LYS A 257 27.74 27.75 3.55
C LYS A 257 27.92 29.24 3.84
N ARG A 258 28.06 29.57 5.11
CA ARG A 258 28.50 30.89 5.57
C ARG A 258 29.98 31.11 5.24
#